data_AF-A0AAD7YBW5-F1
#
_entry.id   AF-A0AAD7YBW5-F1
#
_cell.length_a   1.000
_cell.length_b   1.000
_cell.length_c   1.000
_cell.angle_alpha   90.00
_cell.angle_beta   90.00
_cell.angle_gamma   90.00
#
_symmetry.space_group_name_H-M   'P 1'
#
loop_
_entity.id
_entity.type
_entity.pdbx_description
1 polymer ?
#
loop_
_entity_poly.entity_id
_entity_poly.type
_entity_poly.pdbx_seq_one_letter_code
_entity_poly.pdbx_strand_id
1 'polypeptide(L)'
;MSYTNKKGCDMPSKAMKLNPCTTAKCKRICGDITEERRLQIFNYYWSVGSLQRQKDWIAKSAIKKQVKTHTTDKGESSRRNCTYEYYINEGEGRRQVCQSSY
;
A
#
# COMPACT_ATOMS: atom_id res chain seq x y z
N MET A 1 2.15 -20.72 5.60
CA MET A 1 3.59 -20.67 5.27
C MET A 1 4.25 -19.72 6.25
N SER A 2 5.02 -20.27 7.20
CA SER A 2 5.91 -19.49 8.08
C SER A 2 7.18 -19.12 7.32
N TYR A 3 7.78 -17.98 7.63
CA TYR A 3 9.11 -17.62 7.11
C TYR A 3 10.00 -17.18 8.25
N THR A 4 11.27 -17.59 8.18
CA THR A 4 12.28 -17.24 9.17
C THR A 4 12.85 -15.86 8.86
N ASN A 5 12.76 -14.94 9.81
CA ASN A 5 13.40 -13.62 9.64
C ASN A 5 14.94 -13.75 9.79
N LYS A 6 15.70 -12.69 9.48
CA LYS A 6 17.18 -12.66 9.66
C LYS A 6 17.65 -12.94 11.10
N LYS A 7 16.76 -12.87 12.09
CA LYS A 7 17.00 -13.16 13.51
C LYS A 7 16.62 -14.60 13.89
N GLY A 8 16.24 -15.45 12.93
CA GLY A 8 15.88 -16.84 13.17
C GLY A 8 14.50 -17.05 13.79
N CYS A 9 13.65 -16.03 13.86
CA CYS A 9 12.30 -16.19 14.40
C CYS A 9 11.32 -16.60 13.29
N ASP A 10 10.56 -17.67 13.55
CA ASP A 10 9.43 -18.09 12.74
C ASP A 10 8.30 -17.08 12.84
N MET A 11 8.10 -16.31 11.77
CA MET A 11 6.98 -15.38 11.69
C MET A 11 5.72 -16.17 11.32
N PRO A 12 4.61 -16.01 12.07
CA PRO A 12 3.35 -16.65 11.72
C PRO A 12 2.87 -16.16 10.35
N SER A 13 2.09 -16.99 9.68
CA SER A 13 1.43 -16.66 8.42
C SER A 13 0.75 -15.29 8.57
N LYS A 14 1.09 -14.32 7.71
CA LYS A 14 0.45 -13.02 7.81
C LYS A 14 -1.04 -13.18 7.54
N ALA A 15 -1.87 -12.66 8.45
CA ALA A 15 -3.31 -12.55 8.25
C ALA A 15 -3.64 -11.22 7.59
N MET A 16 -4.64 -11.22 6.71
CA MET A 16 -5.15 -9.98 6.14
C MET A 16 -5.87 -9.17 7.22
N LYS A 17 -5.49 -7.90 7.37
CA LYS A 17 -6.17 -6.99 8.30
C LYS A 17 -7.46 -6.46 7.67
N LEU A 18 -8.44 -6.21 8.53
CA LEU A 18 -9.68 -5.50 8.18
C LEU A 18 -9.36 -4.16 7.51
N ASN A 19 -10.24 -3.73 6.62
CA ASN A 19 -10.09 -2.46 5.93
C ASN A 19 -10.31 -1.30 6.91
N PRO A 20 -9.28 -0.49 7.23
CA PRO A 20 -9.49 0.66 8.13
C PRO A 20 -10.35 1.76 7.48
N CYS A 21 -10.58 1.70 6.18
CA CYS A 21 -11.34 2.70 5.44
C CYS A 21 -12.83 2.36 5.28
N THR A 22 -13.31 1.22 5.79
CA THR A 22 -14.75 0.96 5.88
C THR A 22 -15.39 1.73 7.03
N THR A 23 -14.65 1.95 8.12
CA THR A 23 -15.13 2.70 9.30
C THR A 23 -14.71 4.17 9.30
N ALA A 24 -13.63 4.52 8.61
CA ALA A 24 -13.12 5.90 8.53
C ALA A 24 -13.63 6.64 7.29
N LYS A 25 -13.85 7.96 7.41
CA LYS A 25 -14.13 8.86 6.26
C LYS A 25 -12.92 8.94 5.34
N CYS A 26 -12.81 7.98 4.44
CA CYS A 26 -11.70 7.85 3.52
C CYS A 26 -11.90 8.71 2.27
N LYS A 27 -11.04 9.72 2.06
CA LYS A 27 -11.06 10.59 0.87
C LYS A 27 -10.87 9.84 -0.46
N ARG A 28 -10.29 8.64 -0.41
CA ARG A 28 -9.98 7.80 -1.59
C ARG A 28 -10.99 6.67 -1.77
N ILE A 29 -12.05 6.63 -0.95
CA ILE A 29 -13.12 5.65 -1.03
C ILE A 29 -12.56 4.22 -1.06
N CYS A 30 -11.49 4.00 -0.28
CA CYS A 30 -10.85 2.70 -0.11
C CYS A 30 -11.80 1.68 0.55
N GLY A 31 -12.90 2.15 1.17
CA GLY A 31 -13.93 1.30 1.79
C GLY A 31 -14.76 0.49 0.80
N ASP A 32 -14.92 0.98 -0.43
CA ASP A 32 -15.70 0.30 -1.48
C ASP A 32 -14.97 -0.92 -2.08
N ILE A 33 -13.69 -1.11 -1.72
CA ILE A 33 -12.93 -2.27 -2.16
C ILE A 33 -13.42 -3.48 -1.39
N THR A 34 -14.06 -4.40 -2.11
CA THR A 34 -14.56 -5.69 -1.59
C THR A 34 -13.46 -6.47 -0.87
N GLU A 35 -13.80 -7.17 0.21
CA GLU A 35 -12.84 -7.96 0.99
C GLU A 35 -12.21 -9.08 0.15
N GLU A 36 -12.96 -9.68 -0.78
CA GLU A 36 -12.49 -10.71 -1.70
C GLU A 36 -11.34 -10.18 -2.56
N ARG A 37 -11.49 -8.96 -3.10
CA ARG A 37 -10.46 -8.36 -3.94
C ARG A 37 -9.19 -8.05 -3.14
N ARG A 38 -9.39 -7.51 -1.95
CA ARG A 38 -8.36 -7.29 -0.93
C ARG A 38 -7.60 -8.59 -0.64
N LEU A 39 -8.31 -9.69 -0.46
CA LEU A 39 -7.73 -11.01 -0.19
C LEU A 39 -6.99 -11.57 -1.41
N GLN A 40 -7.50 -11.39 -2.62
CA GLN A 40 -6.80 -11.77 -3.86
C GLN A 40 -5.47 -11.03 -4.00
N ILE A 41 -5.45 -9.71 -3.76
CA ILE A 41 -4.23 -8.90 -3.82
C ILE A 41 -3.23 -9.38 -2.76
N PHE A 42 -3.71 -9.64 -1.54
CA PHE A 42 -2.90 -10.16 -0.44
C PHE A 42 -2.29 -11.51 -0.79
N ASN A 43 -3.11 -12.47 -1.25
CA ASN A 43 -2.66 -13.80 -1.64
C ASN A 43 -1.68 -13.74 -2.82
N TYR A 44 -1.97 -12.91 -3.83
CA TYR A 44 -1.07 -12.70 -4.95
C TYR A 44 0.30 -12.22 -4.46
N TYR A 45 0.34 -11.16 -3.65
CA TYR A 45 1.58 -10.61 -3.10
C TYR A 45 2.43 -11.65 -2.37
N TRP A 46 1.80 -12.48 -1.52
CA TRP A 46 2.49 -13.53 -0.78
C TRP A 46 2.87 -14.73 -1.67
N SER A 47 2.09 -15.03 -2.71
CA SER A 47 2.39 -16.11 -3.67
C SER A 47 3.61 -15.84 -4.54
N VAL A 48 4.01 -14.57 -4.72
CA VAL A 48 5.17 -14.19 -5.55
C VAL A 48 6.48 -14.84 -5.06
N GLY A 49 6.58 -15.19 -3.77
CA GLY A 49 7.67 -16.00 -3.18
C GLY A 49 9.06 -15.33 -3.10
N SER A 50 9.32 -14.31 -3.91
CA SER A 50 10.59 -13.55 -3.92
C SER A 50 10.40 -12.14 -3.39
N LEU A 51 11.21 -11.76 -2.39
CA LEU A 51 11.21 -10.41 -1.81
C LEU A 51 11.51 -9.33 -2.86
N GLN A 52 12.36 -9.62 -3.84
CA GLN A 52 12.66 -8.67 -4.91
C GLN A 52 11.42 -8.41 -5.77
N ARG A 53 10.76 -9.47 -6.21
CA ARG A 53 9.54 -9.35 -7.02
C ARG A 53 8.39 -8.69 -6.25
N GLN A 54 8.30 -8.93 -4.94
CA GLN A 54 7.36 -8.21 -4.06
C GLN A 54 7.63 -6.71 -4.05
N LYS A 55 8.91 -6.28 -3.92
CA LYS A 55 9.29 -4.87 -4.00
C LYS A 55 8.99 -4.28 -5.38
N ASP A 56 9.31 -5.01 -6.45
CA ASP A 56 9.06 -4.56 -7.82
C ASP A 56 7.55 -4.40 -8.08
N TRP A 57 6.73 -5.29 -7.53
CA TRP A 57 5.28 -5.20 -7.62
C TRP A 57 4.73 -3.98 -6.87
N ILE A 58 5.22 -3.70 -5.66
CA ILE A 58 4.88 -2.47 -4.93
C ILE A 58 5.32 -1.22 -5.71
N ALA A 59 6.54 -1.24 -6.28
CA ALA A 59 7.07 -0.12 -7.05
C ALA A 59 6.24 0.16 -8.31
N LYS A 60 5.75 -0.88 -8.99
CA LYS A 60 4.83 -0.75 -10.13
C LYS A 60 3.46 -0.17 -9.75
N SER A 61 3.04 -0.40 -8.50
CA SER A 61 1.80 0.10 -7.92
C SER A 61 1.95 1.50 -7.30
N ALA A 62 3.16 2.06 -7.24
CA ALA A 62 3.43 3.36 -6.64
C ALA A 62 3.88 4.38 -7.69
N ILE A 63 3.29 5.57 -7.68
CA ILE A 63 3.67 6.70 -8.54
C ILE A 63 4.32 7.77 -7.67
N LYS A 64 5.56 8.14 -8.01
CA LYS A 64 6.25 9.27 -7.38
C LYS A 64 5.71 10.57 -7.95
N LYS A 65 5.15 11.43 -7.10
CA LYS A 65 4.74 12.79 -7.45
C LYS A 65 5.64 13.82 -6.77
N GLN A 66 5.98 14.87 -7.50
CA GLN A 66 6.63 16.04 -6.92
C GLN A 66 5.62 16.84 -6.09
N VAL A 67 6.07 17.35 -4.95
CA VAL A 67 5.26 18.25 -4.12
C VAL A 67 5.30 19.63 -4.77
N LYS A 68 4.17 20.08 -5.33
CA LYS A 68 4.08 21.34 -6.10
C LYS A 68 3.98 22.59 -5.21
N THR A 69 3.49 22.43 -3.98
CA THR A 69 3.23 23.54 -3.05
C THR A 69 3.48 23.10 -1.63
N HIS A 70 4.15 23.95 -0.85
CA HIS A 70 4.43 23.76 0.56
C HIS A 70 3.46 24.65 1.34
N THR A 71 2.55 24.06 2.11
CA THR A 71 1.60 24.79 2.97
C THR A 71 2.20 25.07 4.35
N THR A 72 3.48 25.45 4.41
CA THR A 72 4.07 25.93 5.67
C THR A 72 4.06 27.45 5.69
N ASP A 73 3.04 27.99 6.35
CA ASP A 73 3.13 29.30 6.99
C ASP A 73 4.30 29.22 7.99
N LYS A 74 5.30 30.10 7.83
CA LYS A 74 6.53 30.21 8.63
C LYS A 74 7.69 29.27 8.25
N GLY A 75 8.51 29.75 7.32
CA GLY A 75 9.99 29.71 7.42
C GLY A 75 10.73 28.39 7.22
N GLU A 76 10.11 27.23 7.43
CA GLU A 76 10.74 25.93 7.15
C GLU A 76 10.11 25.30 5.90
N SER A 77 10.87 25.31 4.80
CA SER A 77 10.54 24.48 3.65
C SER A 77 10.58 23.02 4.08
N SER A 78 9.46 22.30 3.95
CA SER A 78 9.45 20.83 4.09
C SER A 78 10.62 20.21 3.33
N ARG A 79 11.44 19.38 4.00
CA ARG A 79 12.52 18.61 3.34
C ARG A 79 11.99 17.59 2.32
N ARG A 80 10.69 17.35 2.27
CA ARG A 80 10.07 16.37 1.36
C ARG A 80 9.70 17.05 0.04
N ASN A 81 10.49 16.76 -0.99
CA ASN A 81 10.26 17.23 -2.36
C ASN A 81 9.34 16.31 -3.18
N CYS A 82 9.01 15.13 -2.64
CA CYS A 82 8.15 14.16 -3.32
C CYS A 82 7.25 13.40 -2.35
N THR A 83 6.14 12.93 -2.91
CA THR A 83 5.16 12.04 -2.28
C THR A 83 4.96 10.82 -3.17
N TYR A 84 4.46 9.73 -2.60
CA TYR A 84 4.09 8.53 -3.34
C TYR A 84 2.58 8.34 -3.27
N GLU A 85 1.99 8.04 -4.42
CA GLU A 85 0.59 7.65 -4.54
C GLU A 85 0.53 6.18 -4.89
N TYR A 86 -0.27 5.42 -4.15
CA TYR A 86 -0.41 3.98 -4.34
C TYR A 86 -1.69 3.67 -5.11
N TYR A 87 -1.63 2.67 -5.97
CA TYR A 87 -2.72 2.26 -6.84
C TYR A 87 -2.91 0.74 -6.80
N ILE A 88 -4.17 0.31 -6.86
CA ILE A 88 -4.53 -1.10 -7.08
C ILE A 88 -5.20 -1.24 -8.44
N ASN A 89 -4.95 -2.36 -9.12
CA ASN A 89 -5.62 -2.68 -10.37
C ASN A 89 -6.97 -3.36 -10.06
N GLU A 90 -8.08 -2.78 -10.52
CA GLU A 90 -9.44 -3.33 -10.39
C GLU A 90 -9.96 -3.92 -11.72
N GLY A 91 -9.06 -4.44 -12.55
CA GLY A 91 -9.43 -4.99 -13.87
C GLY A 91 -9.46 -3.90 -14.94
N GLU A 92 -10.50 -3.07 -14.95
CA GLU A 92 -10.71 -2.02 -15.98
C GLU A 92 -10.00 -0.69 -15.67
N GLY A 93 -9.38 -0.56 -14.49
CA GLY A 93 -8.70 0.67 -14.11
C GLY A 93 -7.74 0.53 -12.93
N ARG A 94 -7.04 1.63 -12.65
CA ARG A 94 -6.20 1.82 -11.46
C ARG A 94 -6.91 2.74 -10.47
N ARG A 95 -7.30 2.22 -9.32
CA ARG A 95 -7.85 3.03 -8.22
C ARG A 95 -6.72 3.48 -7.30
N GLN A 96 -6.66 4.78 -7.01
CA GLN A 96 -5.74 5.29 -6.02
C GLN A 96 -6.19 4.89 -4.62
N VAL A 97 -5.28 4.32 -3.83
CA VAL A 97 -5.57 3.84 -2.47
C VAL A 97 -4.72 4.54 -1.42
N CYS A 98 -5.21 4.41 -0.21
CA CYS A 98 -4.60 4.77 1.04
C CYS A 98 -3.43 3.83 1.32
N GLN A 99 -2.31 4.33 1.84
CA GLN A 99 -1.23 3.44 2.29
C GLN A 99 -1.70 2.44 3.36
N SER A 100 -2.67 2.84 4.19
CA SER A 100 -3.27 2.00 5.23
C SER A 100 -4.20 0.90 4.68
N SER A 101 -4.55 0.94 3.40
CA SER A 101 -5.46 -0.02 2.76
C SER A 101 -4.76 -1.08 1.93
N TYR A 102 -3.44 -0.94 1.71
CA TYR A 102 -2.56 -1.88 1.03
C TYR A 102 -1.99 -2.91 2.01
#